data_AF-A0A411DIP0-F1
#
_entry.id   AF-A0A411DIP0-F1
#
_cell.length_a   1.000
_cell.length_b   1.000
_cell.length_c   1.000
_cell.angle_alpha   90.00
_cell.angle_beta   90.00
_cell.angle_gamma   90.00
#
_symmetry.space_group_name_H-M   'P 1'
#
loop_
_entity.id
_entity.type
_entity.pdbx_description
1 polymer ?
#
loop_
_entity_poly.entity_id
_entity_poly.type
_entity_poly.pdbx_seq_one_letter_code
_entity_poly.pdbx_strand_id
1 'polypeptide(L)'
;MNRKKTKAMWQYYILLAAGIILFAAAVVSFKNTLSFLKKAEKATATVTSLREYESEGTVFSPVFTFRSQNNMEHTFELAEGTNPSAWAVGETETVIYDPEDPSSVSLYTYFRIFAWPLILISIALPLLVVGSGYFIAERFLK
;
A
#
# COMPACT_ATOMS: atom_id res chain seq x y z
N MET A 1 19.81 44.70 -28.70
CA MET A 1 19.14 44.53 -27.38
C MET A 1 18.62 43.10 -27.28
N ASN A 2 19.46 42.17 -26.84
CA ASN A 2 19.16 40.73 -26.87
C ASN A 2 18.41 40.34 -25.60
N ARG A 3 17.07 40.31 -25.65
CA ARG A 3 16.25 39.82 -24.53
C ARG A 3 16.50 38.33 -24.39
N LYS A 4 17.43 37.92 -23.51
CA LYS A 4 17.47 36.56 -22.97
C LYS A 4 16.13 36.33 -22.27
N LYS A 5 15.14 35.80 -23.00
CA LYS A 5 13.94 35.23 -22.38
C LYS A 5 14.40 33.97 -21.68
N THR A 6 14.84 34.09 -20.43
CA THR A 6 14.86 32.96 -19.51
C THR A 6 13.41 32.52 -19.40
N LYS A 7 13.01 31.51 -20.19
CA LYS A 7 11.73 30.84 -19.95
C LYS A 7 11.87 30.31 -18.54
N ALA A 8 11.14 30.89 -17.59
CA ALA A 8 11.09 30.34 -16.25
C ALA A 8 10.57 28.90 -16.41
N MET A 9 11.42 27.90 -16.17
CA MET A 9 11.04 26.49 -16.30
C MET A 9 10.37 26.02 -15.02
N TRP A 10 9.37 26.79 -14.57
CA TRP A 10 8.59 26.61 -13.35
C TRP A 10 8.01 25.19 -13.21
N GLN A 11 7.74 24.53 -14.34
CA GLN A 11 7.31 23.14 -14.40
C GLN A 11 8.27 22.16 -13.68
N TYR A 12 9.60 22.32 -13.80
CA TYR A 12 10.54 21.40 -13.12
C TYR A 12 10.62 21.67 -11.62
N TYR A 13 10.40 22.91 -11.19
CA TYR A 13 10.26 23.23 -9.76
C TYR A 13 9.02 22.55 -9.17
N ILE A 14 7.88 22.59 -9.88
CA ILE A 14 6.65 21.91 -9.46
C ILE A 14 6.85 20.40 -9.42
N LEU A 15 7.43 19.81 -10.46
CA LEU A 15 7.70 18.37 -10.50
C LEU A 15 8.63 17.94 -9.36
N LEU A 16 9.68 18.71 -9.08
CA LEU A 16 10.58 18.43 -7.97
C LEU A 16 9.86 18.55 -6.62
N ALA A 17 9.10 19.62 -6.41
CA ALA A 17 8.35 19.83 -5.17
C ALA A 17 7.32 18.72 -4.93
N ALA A 18 6.55 18.35 -5.96
CA ALA A 18 5.61 17.24 -5.91
C ALA A 18 6.31 15.92 -5.61
N GLY A 19 7.46 15.66 -6.25
CA GLY A 19 8.28 14.48 -5.99
C GLY A 19 8.75 14.40 -4.53
N ILE A 20 9.20 15.53 -3.95
CA ILE A 20 9.64 15.59 -2.54
C ILE A 20 8.47 15.31 -1.60
N ILE A 21 7.30 15.91 -1.84
CA ILE A 21 6.11 15.72 -1.01
C ILE A 21 5.67 14.24 -1.04
N LEU A 22 5.58 13.65 -2.23
CA LEU A 22 5.21 12.24 -2.39
C LEU A 22 6.24 11.31 -1.77
N PHE A 23 7.54 11.63 -1.88
CA PHE A 23 8.60 10.85 -1.24
C PHE A 23 8.49 10.93 0.29
N ALA A 24 8.25 12.12 0.85
CA ALA A 24 8.03 12.27 2.28
C ALA A 24 6.81 11.47 2.76
N ALA A 25 5.70 11.50 1.99
CA ALA A 25 4.52 10.67 2.26
C ALA A 25 4.85 9.17 2.21
N ALA A 26 5.66 8.72 1.24
CA ALA A 26 6.11 7.33 1.14
C ALA A 26 6.90 6.90 2.38
N VAL A 27 7.81 7.76 2.86
CA VAL A 27 8.61 7.51 4.08
C VAL A 27 7.72 7.43 5.31
N VAL A 28 6.76 8.34 5.48
CA VAL A 28 5.81 8.30 6.59
C VAL A 28 4.97 7.03 6.56
N SER A 29 4.42 6.68 5.38
CA SER A 29 3.65 5.45 5.18
C SER A 29 4.49 4.22 5.54
N PHE A 30 5.73 4.14 5.07
CA PHE A 30 6.64 3.04 5.38
C PHE A 30 6.95 2.91 6.88
N LYS A 31 7.17 4.03 7.57
CA LYS A 31 7.38 4.03 9.02
C LYS A 31 6.15 3.54 9.78
N ASN A 32 4.95 3.94 9.35
CA ASN A 32 3.70 3.47 9.95
C ASN A 32 3.53 1.96 9.74
N THR A 33 3.78 1.46 8.54
CA THR A 33 3.78 0.02 8.24
C THR A 33 4.76 -0.74 9.12
N LEU A 34 6.00 -0.24 9.30
CA LEU A 34 6.97 -0.89 10.19
C LEU A 34 6.55 -0.84 11.67
N SER A 35 5.93 0.26 12.10
CA SER A 35 5.40 0.37 13.46
C SER A 35 4.28 -0.63 13.70
N PHE A 36 3.38 -0.81 12.73
CA PHE A 36 2.33 -1.82 12.76
C PHE A 36 2.95 -3.22 12.84
N LEU A 37 3.90 -3.56 11.97
CA LEU A 37 4.54 -4.88 11.96
C LEU A 37 5.29 -5.23 13.24
N LYS A 38 5.76 -4.23 14.00
CA LYS A 38 6.44 -4.44 15.29
C LYS A 38 5.47 -4.79 16.41
N LYS A 39 4.24 -4.31 16.33
CA LYS A 39 3.19 -4.51 17.34
C LYS A 39 2.24 -5.64 16.98
N ALA A 40 2.09 -5.90 15.67
CA ALA A 40 1.15 -6.88 15.16
C ALA A 40 1.56 -8.30 15.55
N GLU A 41 0.55 -9.10 15.87
CA GLU A 41 0.71 -10.51 16.18
C GLU A 41 0.33 -11.36 14.98
N LYS A 42 0.93 -12.54 14.88
CA LYS A 42 0.64 -13.51 13.82
C LYS A 42 -0.32 -14.58 14.35
N ALA A 43 -1.34 -14.89 13.56
CA ALA A 43 -2.23 -16.01 13.81
C ALA A 43 -2.47 -16.80 12.52
N THR A 44 -2.84 -18.07 12.66
CA THR A 44 -3.34 -18.87 11.54
C THR A 44 -4.84 -18.67 11.44
N ALA A 45 -5.28 -18.14 10.29
CA ALA A 45 -6.69 -18.00 9.97
C ALA A 45 -7.14 -19.13 9.04
N THR A 46 -8.39 -19.56 9.18
CA THR A 46 -9.02 -20.58 8.34
C THR A 46 -10.20 -19.98 7.60
N VAL A 47 -10.35 -20.29 6.31
CA VAL A 47 -11.53 -19.89 5.52
C VAL A 47 -12.73 -20.71 6.00
N THR A 48 -13.69 -20.05 6.65
CA THR A 48 -14.90 -20.70 7.18
C THR A 48 -16.08 -20.62 6.23
N SER A 49 -16.12 -19.58 5.39
CA SER A 49 -17.16 -19.44 4.37
C SER A 49 -16.69 -18.56 3.21
N LEU A 50 -17.40 -18.65 2.08
CA LEU A 50 -17.25 -17.74 0.94
C LEU A 50 -18.55 -16.96 0.81
N ARG A 51 -18.49 -15.64 0.92
CA ARG A 51 -19.65 -14.77 0.70
C ARG A 51 -19.77 -14.44 -0.78
N GLU A 52 -20.97 -14.59 -1.30
CA GLU A 52 -21.29 -14.26 -2.68
C GLU A 52 -21.78 -12.81 -2.78
N TYR A 53 -21.26 -12.10 -3.77
CA TYR A 53 -21.73 -10.77 -4.14
C TYR A 53 -22.15 -10.78 -5.61
N GLU A 54 -23.38 -10.37 -5.87
CA GLU A 54 -23.90 -10.17 -7.22
C GLU A 54 -23.64 -8.74 -7.68
N SER A 55 -22.93 -8.60 -8.80
CA SER A 55 -22.76 -7.34 -9.52
C SER A 55 -22.93 -7.61 -11.02
N GLU A 56 -21.96 -7.26 -11.87
CA GLU A 56 -21.93 -7.67 -13.29
C GLU A 56 -21.58 -9.16 -13.49
N GLY A 57 -21.33 -9.87 -12.38
CA GLY A 57 -21.17 -11.30 -12.25
C GLY A 57 -21.16 -11.68 -10.76
N THR A 58 -21.20 -12.97 -10.44
CA THR A 58 -21.04 -13.44 -9.06
C THR A 58 -19.55 -13.41 -8.70
N VAL A 59 -19.17 -12.75 -7.61
CA VAL A 59 -17.83 -12.82 -7.04
C VAL A 59 -17.87 -13.43 -5.65
N PHE A 60 -16.81 -14.14 -5.28
CA PHE A 60 -16.71 -14.83 -4.00
C PHE A 60 -15.66 -14.14 -3.14
N SER A 61 -16.07 -13.65 -1.96
CA SER A 61 -15.15 -13.13 -0.96
C SER A 61 -14.96 -14.13 0.17
N PRO A 62 -13.72 -14.53 0.49
CA PRO A 62 -13.47 -15.43 1.61
C PRO A 62 -13.63 -14.73 2.96
N VAL A 63 -14.28 -15.46 3.87
CA VAL A 63 -14.42 -15.12 5.27
C VAL A 63 -13.45 -15.97 6.07
N PHE A 64 -12.50 -15.33 6.71
CA PHE A 64 -11.47 -15.94 7.51
C PHE A 64 -11.82 -15.86 8.99
N THR A 65 -11.57 -16.94 9.70
CA THR A 65 -11.70 -17.00 11.15
C THR A 65 -10.38 -17.41 11.77
N PHE A 66 -9.93 -16.66 12.78
CA PHE A 66 -8.68 -16.94 13.49
C PHE A 66 -8.89 -16.79 15.00
N ARG A 67 -8.01 -17.42 15.76
CA ARG A 67 -8.00 -17.32 17.22
C ARG A 67 -6.86 -16.42 17.67
N SER A 68 -7.18 -15.39 18.44
CA SER A 68 -6.17 -14.51 19.06
C SER A 68 -5.49 -15.19 20.25
N GLN A 69 -4.38 -14.62 20.73
CA GLN A 69 -3.68 -15.13 21.92
C GLN A 69 -4.55 -15.20 23.17
N ASN A 70 -5.57 -14.33 23.26
CA ASN A 70 -6.54 -14.31 24.35
C ASN A 70 -7.63 -15.39 24.20
N ASN A 71 -7.42 -16.35 23.29
CA ASN A 71 -8.32 -17.47 23.02
C ASN A 71 -9.68 -17.05 22.45
N MET A 72 -9.82 -15.78 22.03
CA MET A 72 -11.02 -15.22 21.40
C MET A 72 -10.98 -15.46 19.89
N GLU A 73 -12.13 -15.80 19.33
CA GLU A 73 -12.30 -16.06 17.92
C GLU A 73 -12.73 -14.77 17.21
N HIS A 74 -12.01 -14.43 16.15
CA HIS A 74 -12.26 -13.24 15.34
C HIS A 74 -12.47 -13.67 13.90
N THR A 75 -13.48 -13.06 13.27
CA THR A 75 -13.82 -13.31 11.87
C THR A 75 -13.65 -12.02 11.10
N PHE A 76 -13.00 -12.09 9.95
CA PHE A 76 -12.86 -10.98 9.03
C PHE A 76 -13.08 -11.45 7.60
N GLU A 77 -13.58 -10.54 6.79
CA GLU A 77 -13.86 -10.76 5.39
C GLU A 77 -12.89 -9.96 4.53
N LEU A 78 -12.44 -10.54 3.41
CA LEU A 78 -11.67 -9.77 2.46
C LEU A 78 -12.56 -8.76 1.74
N ALA A 79 -12.08 -7.52 1.59
CA ALA A 79 -12.77 -6.53 0.77
C ALA A 79 -12.77 -6.89 -0.74
N GLU A 80 -11.88 -7.80 -1.14
CA GLU A 80 -11.65 -8.23 -2.51
C GLU A 80 -12.24 -9.63 -2.70
N GLY A 81 -13.20 -9.76 -3.62
CA GLY A 81 -13.72 -11.04 -4.07
C GLY A 81 -13.31 -11.33 -5.51
N THR A 82 -13.19 -12.61 -5.87
CA THR A 82 -12.82 -13.03 -7.24
C THR A 82 -13.78 -14.09 -7.78
N ASN A 83 -13.83 -14.19 -9.12
CA ASN A 83 -14.48 -15.29 -9.81
C ASN A 83 -13.56 -15.81 -10.93
N PRO A 84 -13.08 -17.07 -10.87
CA PRO A 84 -13.31 -18.05 -9.80
C PRO A 84 -12.72 -17.62 -8.44
N SER A 85 -13.23 -18.19 -7.34
CA SER A 85 -12.71 -17.92 -6.00
C SER A 85 -11.22 -18.27 -5.94
N ALA A 86 -10.42 -17.37 -5.37
CA ALA A 86 -9.01 -17.62 -5.09
C ALA A 86 -8.79 -18.53 -3.88
N TRP A 87 -9.86 -18.80 -3.11
CA TRP A 87 -9.82 -19.52 -1.83
C TRP A 87 -10.89 -20.61 -1.76
N ALA A 88 -10.60 -21.66 -1.02
CA ALA A 88 -11.54 -22.73 -0.69
C ALA A 88 -11.82 -22.81 0.81
N VAL A 89 -13.02 -23.26 1.19
CA VAL A 89 -13.38 -23.48 2.60
C VAL A 89 -12.46 -24.55 3.20
N GLY A 90 -11.92 -24.25 4.38
CA GLY A 90 -10.94 -25.09 5.08
C GLY A 90 -9.48 -24.75 4.75
N GLU A 91 -9.20 -23.88 3.78
CA GLU A 91 -7.85 -23.38 3.57
C GLU A 91 -7.39 -22.49 4.73
N THR A 92 -6.09 -22.50 4.98
CA THR A 92 -5.48 -21.75 6.09
C THR A 92 -4.38 -20.83 5.60
N GLU A 93 -4.32 -19.62 6.15
CA GLU A 93 -3.32 -18.62 5.80
C GLU A 93 -2.81 -17.91 7.06
N THR A 94 -1.60 -17.34 6.98
CA THR A 94 -1.07 -16.52 8.07
C THR A 94 -1.64 -15.10 7.98
N VAL A 95 -2.20 -14.62 9.07
CA VAL A 95 -2.71 -13.26 9.21
C VAL A 95 -1.92 -12.51 10.27
N ILE A 96 -1.88 -11.20 10.12
CA ILE A 96 -1.40 -10.28 11.14
C ILE A 96 -2.54 -9.40 11.63
N TYR A 97 -2.61 -9.19 12.94
CA TYR A 97 -3.61 -8.33 13.57
C TYR A 97 -2.99 -7.46 14.65
N ASP A 98 -3.62 -6.33 14.96
CA ASP A 98 -3.26 -5.53 16.13
C ASP A 98 -3.94 -6.11 17.38
N PRO A 99 -3.19 -6.54 18.43
CA PRO A 99 -3.81 -7.01 19.66
C PRO A 99 -4.58 -5.92 20.42
N GLU A 100 -4.26 -4.64 20.20
CA GLU A 100 -5.00 -3.50 20.79
C GLU A 100 -6.27 -3.16 19.98
N ASP A 101 -6.30 -3.50 18.68
CA ASP A 101 -7.45 -3.34 17.80
C ASP A 101 -7.65 -4.58 16.91
N PRO A 102 -8.37 -5.61 17.40
CA PRO A 102 -8.59 -6.86 16.67
C PRO A 102 -9.37 -6.71 15.35
N SER A 103 -9.95 -5.54 15.08
CA SER A 103 -10.62 -5.24 13.80
C SER A 103 -9.61 -4.95 12.68
N SER A 104 -8.40 -4.52 13.04
CA SER A 104 -7.29 -4.27 12.12
C SER A 104 -6.53 -5.57 11.85
N VAL A 105 -7.10 -6.40 10.98
CA VAL A 105 -6.49 -7.66 10.53
C VAL A 105 -6.22 -7.63 9.03
N SER A 106 -5.11 -8.25 8.63
CA SER A 106 -4.70 -8.34 7.24
C SER A 106 -3.94 -9.63 7.00
N LEU A 107 -4.07 -10.19 5.78
CA LEU A 107 -3.23 -11.29 5.35
C LEU A 107 -1.75 -10.88 5.42
N TYR A 108 -0.89 -11.80 5.86
CA TYR A 108 0.55 -11.56 5.97
C TYR A 108 1.25 -11.62 4.60
N THR A 109 0.83 -10.76 3.69
CA THR A 109 1.35 -10.68 2.31
C THR A 109 2.09 -9.38 2.10
N TYR A 110 3.28 -9.45 1.50
CA TYR A 110 4.13 -8.28 1.23
C TYR A 110 3.38 -7.15 0.52
N PHE A 111 2.66 -7.44 -0.55
CA PHE A 111 1.93 -6.43 -1.32
C PHE A 111 0.82 -5.75 -0.52
N ARG A 112 0.12 -6.47 0.36
CA ARG A 112 -0.95 -5.87 1.19
C ARG A 112 -0.40 -4.94 2.25
N ILE A 113 0.71 -5.36 2.86
CA ILE A 113 1.39 -4.61 3.92
C ILE A 113 2.07 -3.35 3.36
N PHE A 114 2.70 -3.46 2.19
CA PHE A 114 3.54 -2.41 1.62
C PHE A 114 2.93 -1.71 0.39
N ALA A 115 1.65 -1.95 0.06
CA ALA A 115 0.98 -1.34 -1.09
C ALA A 115 1.17 0.19 -1.16
N TRP A 116 0.81 0.89 -0.08
CA TRP A 116 0.88 2.36 -0.02
C TRP A 116 2.31 2.91 -0.16
N PRO A 117 3.31 2.44 0.61
CA PRO A 117 4.69 2.85 0.40
C PRO A 117 5.19 2.62 -1.03
N LEU A 118 4.86 1.45 -1.62
CA LEU A 118 5.31 1.08 -2.97
C LEU A 118 4.70 1.94 -4.07
N ILE A 119 3.41 2.26 -3.97
CA ILE A 119 2.72 3.15 -4.92
C ILE A 119 3.32 4.55 -4.83
N LEU A 120 3.45 5.10 -3.61
CA LEU A 120 3.96 6.45 -3.41
C LEU A 120 5.39 6.59 -3.92
N ILE A 121 6.28 5.62 -3.64
CA ILE A 121 7.66 5.68 -4.11
C ILE A 121 7.78 5.49 -5.63
N SER A 122 6.94 4.64 -6.23
CA SER A 122 6.93 4.44 -7.69
C SER A 122 6.57 5.71 -8.44
N ILE A 123 5.70 6.56 -7.87
CA ILE A 123 5.36 7.86 -8.44
C ILE A 123 6.43 8.90 -8.10
N ALA A 124 6.91 8.93 -6.85
CA ALA A 124 7.87 9.94 -6.40
C ALA A 124 9.20 9.89 -7.15
N LEU A 125 9.73 8.68 -7.42
CA LEU A 125 11.07 8.52 -8.02
C LEU A 125 11.20 9.15 -9.42
N PRO A 126 10.31 8.88 -10.41
CA PRO A 126 10.36 9.56 -11.69
C PRO A 126 10.29 11.09 -11.59
N LEU A 127 9.42 11.63 -10.72
CA LEU A 127 9.29 13.08 -10.53
C LEU A 127 10.58 13.68 -9.97
N LEU A 128 11.18 13.03 -8.98
CA LEU A 128 12.46 13.45 -8.42
C LEU A 128 13.59 13.38 -9.46
N VAL A 129 13.67 12.31 -10.26
CA VAL A 129 14.68 12.15 -11.30
C VAL A 129 14.56 13.23 -12.37
N VAL A 130 13.36 13.47 -12.89
CA VAL A 130 13.14 14.49 -13.92
C VAL A 130 13.36 15.90 -13.37
N GLY A 131 12.84 16.18 -12.17
CA GLY A 131 12.99 17.47 -11.51
C GLY A 131 14.46 17.78 -11.20
N SER A 132 15.13 16.90 -10.45
CA SER A 132 16.54 17.09 -10.06
C SER A 132 17.49 17.04 -11.26
N GLY A 133 17.24 16.17 -12.24
CA GLY A 133 18.03 16.04 -13.46
C GLY A 133 18.09 17.35 -14.24
N TYR A 134 16.98 18.10 -14.31
CA TYR A 134 16.97 19.44 -14.91
C TYR A 134 17.90 20.42 -14.16
N PHE A 135 17.82 20.48 -12.83
CA PHE A 135 18.66 21.39 -12.02
C PHE A 135 20.14 21.05 -12.11
N ILE A 136 20.48 19.77 -12.12
CA ILE A 136 21.86 19.30 -12.31
C ILE A 136 22.33 19.70 -13.70
N ALA A 137 21.57 19.37 -14.75
CA ALA A 137 21.92 19.72 -16.12
C ALA A 137 22.07 21.24 -16.31
N GLU A 138 21.18 22.05 -15.74
CA GLU A 138 21.26 23.51 -15.81
C GLU A 138 22.55 24.05 -15.15
N ARG A 139 23.02 23.41 -14.08
CA ARG A 139 24.25 23.83 -13.38
C ARG A 139 25.54 23.46 -14.12
N PHE A 140 25.56 22.35 -14.83
CA PHE A 140 26.77 21.82 -15.48
C PHE A 140 26.86 22.09 -16.99
N LEU A 141 25.72 22.28 -17.67
CA LEU A 141 25.66 22.52 -19.13
C LEU A 141 25.46 24.01 -19.48
N LYS A 142 25.50 24.90 -18.48
CA LYS A 142 25.64 26.36 -18.66
C LYS A 142 27.07 26.77 -18.36
#